data_AF-A0AA95I1V7-F1
#
_entry.id   AF-A0AA95I1V7-F1
#
_cell.length_a   1.000
_cell.length_b   1.000
_cell.length_c   1.000
_cell.angle_alpha   90.00
_cell.angle_beta   90.00
_cell.angle_gamma   90.00
#
_symmetry.space_group_name_H-M   'P 1'
#
loop_
_entity.id
_entity.type
_entity.pdbx_description
1 polymer ?
#
loop_
_entity_poly.entity_id
_entity_poly.type
_entity_poly.pdbx_seq_one_letter_code
_entity_poly.pdbx_strand_id
1 'polypeptide(L)'
;MNYITIGRFTVPADLLAAFAAIFIGALIYRAREKKSIGDWYWNSFFIYIAIYKLSYVVFNFKMFLDTPFSLLYFNGGTEGQILAFAGIAAYLFWIARKKESMVKVTEYLPAYFLFFLLYWTGLFAFSEEFIPAGVQALMALIFGVFYFKRMELSKEYAILFLMLEALVLSLFSNLLSAENLLIFALGIYLLVFQGLNKEELQH
;
A
#
# COMPACT_ATOMS: atom_id res chain seq x y z
N MET A 1 -3.49 17.60 -6.76
CA MET A 1 -4.29 16.37 -6.92
C MET A 1 -4.76 16.33 -8.36
N ASN A 2 -4.30 15.36 -9.13
CA ASN A 2 -4.74 15.18 -10.51
C ASN A 2 -6.07 14.44 -10.52
N TYR A 3 -7.01 14.90 -11.32
CA TYR A 3 -8.33 14.32 -11.44
C TYR A 3 -8.52 13.81 -12.86
N ILE A 4 -8.98 12.57 -13.00
CA ILE A 4 -9.33 12.01 -14.29
C ILE A 4 -10.83 12.15 -14.48
N THR A 5 -11.23 12.74 -15.60
CA THR A 5 -12.63 12.86 -15.97
C THR A 5 -12.97 11.84 -17.05
N ILE A 6 -13.81 10.86 -16.72
CA ILE A 6 -14.34 9.85 -17.64
C ILE A 6 -15.83 10.15 -17.85
N GLY A 7 -16.16 10.78 -18.98
CA GLY A 7 -17.53 11.23 -19.26
C GLY A 7 -18.00 12.25 -18.24
N ARG A 8 -18.93 11.89 -17.36
CA ARG A 8 -19.48 12.75 -16.29
C ARG A 8 -18.87 12.50 -14.91
N PHE A 9 -18.00 11.50 -14.78
CA PHE A 9 -17.39 11.13 -13.51
C PHE A 9 -15.98 11.69 -13.42
N THR A 10 -15.69 12.42 -12.35
CA THR A 10 -14.35 12.92 -12.03
C THR A 10 -13.84 12.15 -10.82
N VAL A 11 -12.75 11.40 -11.00
CA VAL A 11 -12.17 10.55 -9.97
C VAL A 11 -10.74 11.02 -9.69
N PRO A 12 -10.34 11.14 -8.41
CA PRO A 12 -8.95 11.40 -8.05
C PRO A 12 -8.00 10.31 -8.60
N ALA A 13 -6.90 10.72 -9.22
CA ALA A 13 -5.95 9.81 -9.86
C ALA A 13 -5.25 8.88 -8.86
N ASP A 14 -4.96 9.38 -7.65
CA ASP A 14 -4.43 8.62 -6.51
C ASP A 14 -5.36 7.49 -6.10
N LEU A 15 -6.66 7.77 -5.98
CA LEU A 15 -7.66 6.77 -5.65
C LEU A 15 -7.73 5.69 -6.74
N LEU A 16 -7.79 6.12 -8.00
CA LEU A 16 -7.84 5.20 -9.13
C LEU A 16 -6.58 4.32 -9.20
N ALA A 17 -5.40 4.90 -9.01
CA ALA A 17 -4.13 4.19 -8.97
C ALA A 17 -4.08 3.19 -7.81
N ALA A 18 -4.53 3.56 -6.61
CA ALA A 18 -4.55 2.68 -5.45
C ALA A 18 -5.48 1.48 -5.67
N PHE A 19 -6.70 1.71 -6.17
CA PHE A 19 -7.61 0.62 -6.52
C PHE A 19 -7.00 -0.29 -7.59
N ALA A 20 -6.50 0.28 -8.69
CA ALA A 20 -5.87 -0.49 -9.76
C ALA A 20 -4.71 -1.34 -9.24
N ALA A 21 -3.83 -0.77 -8.42
CA ALA A 21 -2.69 -1.46 -7.83
C ALA A 21 -3.11 -2.64 -6.95
N ILE A 22 -4.17 -2.48 -6.16
CA ILE A 22 -4.68 -3.54 -5.27
C ILE A 22 -5.26 -4.70 -6.09
N PHE A 23 -6.13 -4.39 -7.07
CA PHE A 23 -6.72 -5.43 -7.90
C PHE A 23 -5.68 -6.12 -8.79
N ILE A 24 -4.81 -5.36 -9.45
CA ILE A 24 -3.74 -5.91 -10.30
C ILE A 24 -2.75 -6.72 -9.45
N GLY A 25 -2.36 -6.25 -8.26
CA GLY A 25 -1.50 -6.98 -7.34
C GLY A 25 -2.10 -8.33 -6.94
N ALA A 26 -3.39 -8.38 -6.61
CA ALA A 26 -4.11 -9.62 -6.33
C ALA A 26 -4.17 -10.56 -7.55
N LEU A 27 -4.33 -10.03 -8.76
CA LEU A 27 -4.29 -10.81 -10.00
C LEU A 27 -2.90 -11.38 -10.28
N ILE A 28 -1.83 -10.60 -10.08
CA ILE A 28 -0.44 -11.06 -10.20
C ILE A 28 -0.15 -12.18 -9.21
N TYR A 29 -0.55 -12.01 -7.95
CA TYR A 29 -0.46 -13.07 -6.93
C TYR A 29 -1.17 -14.33 -7.41
N ARG A 30 -2.42 -14.21 -7.86
CA ARG A 30 -3.22 -15.35 -8.36
C ARG A 30 -2.58 -16.03 -9.56
N ALA A 31 -1.99 -15.26 -10.48
CA ALA A 31 -1.31 -15.81 -11.64
C ALA A 31 -0.09 -16.68 -11.27
N ARG A 32 0.66 -16.29 -10.23
CA ARG A 32 1.84 -17.02 -9.72
C ARG A 32 1.46 -18.19 -8.82
N GLU A 33 0.61 -17.97 -7.83
CA GLU A 33 0.28 -18.96 -6.79
C GLU A 33 -0.87 -19.89 -7.18
N LYS A 34 -1.56 -19.60 -8.29
CA LYS A 34 -2.73 -20.36 -8.78
C LYS A 34 -3.90 -20.45 -7.77
N LYS A 35 -3.90 -19.57 -6.77
CA LYS A 35 -4.95 -19.40 -5.76
C LYS A 35 -5.18 -17.92 -5.45
N SER A 36 -6.30 -17.58 -4.82
CA SER A 36 -6.53 -16.21 -4.34
C SER A 36 -5.53 -15.82 -3.26
N ILE A 37 -5.18 -14.53 -3.22
CA ILE A 37 -4.48 -13.96 -2.06
C ILE A 37 -5.37 -14.07 -0.83
N GLY A 38 -4.78 -14.31 0.35
CA GLY A 38 -5.53 -14.53 1.58
C GLY A 38 -6.35 -13.31 2.01
N ASP A 39 -7.39 -13.54 2.82
CA ASP A 39 -8.33 -12.51 3.29
C ASP A 39 -7.63 -11.33 3.99
N TRP A 40 -6.47 -11.57 4.61
CA TRP A 40 -5.66 -10.53 5.24
C TRP A 40 -5.38 -9.35 4.30
N TYR A 41 -5.23 -9.60 3.01
CA TYR A 41 -4.92 -8.58 2.00
C TYR A 41 -6.11 -7.62 1.82
N TRP A 42 -7.29 -8.20 1.59
CA TRP A 42 -8.54 -7.44 1.43
C TRP A 42 -8.96 -6.79 2.75
N ASN A 43 -8.81 -7.49 3.87
CA ASN A 43 -9.09 -6.94 5.20
C ASN A 43 -8.20 -5.74 5.49
N SER A 44 -6.90 -5.78 5.15
CA SER A 44 -6.00 -4.63 5.33
C SER A 44 -6.48 -3.42 4.54
N PHE A 45 -6.92 -3.63 3.31
CA PHE A 45 -7.49 -2.57 2.47
C PHE A 45 -8.78 -1.98 3.04
N PHE A 46 -9.74 -2.82 3.45
CA PHE A 46 -10.99 -2.35 4.03
C PHE A 46 -10.79 -1.66 5.39
N ILE A 47 -9.87 -2.17 6.21
CA ILE A 47 -9.48 -1.55 7.49
C ILE A 47 -8.88 -0.16 7.24
N TYR A 48 -7.98 -0.03 6.26
CA TYR A 48 -7.42 1.27 5.88
C TYR A 48 -8.52 2.28 5.54
N ILE A 49 -9.42 1.93 4.61
CA ILE A 49 -10.50 2.82 4.18
C ILE A 49 -11.42 3.16 5.35
N ALA A 50 -11.80 2.16 6.16
CA ALA A 50 -12.69 2.37 7.29
C ALA A 50 -12.08 3.33 8.30
N ILE A 51 -10.83 3.11 8.72
CA ILE A 51 -10.16 4.00 9.67
C ILE A 51 -9.94 5.38 9.06
N TYR A 52 -9.49 5.45 7.80
CA TYR A 52 -9.27 6.72 7.10
C TYR A 52 -10.55 7.57 7.05
N LYS A 53 -11.69 6.96 6.69
CA LYS A 53 -12.98 7.66 6.64
C LYS A 53 -13.51 8.00 8.03
N LEU A 54 -13.50 7.05 8.96
CA LEU A 54 -14.02 7.24 10.32
C LEU A 54 -13.17 8.21 11.15
N SER A 55 -11.89 8.39 10.83
CA SER A 55 -11.04 9.39 11.48
C SER A 55 -11.60 10.81 11.34
N TYR A 56 -12.33 11.11 10.26
CA TYR A 56 -13.03 12.40 10.13
C TYR A 56 -13.99 12.63 11.28
N VAL A 57 -14.74 11.60 11.73
CA VAL A 57 -15.65 11.70 12.88
C VAL A 57 -14.88 11.98 14.16
N VAL A 58 -13.71 11.35 14.33
CA VAL A 58 -12.86 11.54 15.52
C VAL A 58 -12.33 12.96 15.59
N PHE A 59 -11.82 13.51 14.48
CA PHE A 59 -11.19 14.83 14.47
C PHE A 59 -12.18 15.99 14.25
N ASN A 60 -13.33 15.74 13.62
CA ASN A 60 -14.33 16.76 13.28
C ASN A 60 -15.70 16.44 13.88
N PHE A 61 -15.73 15.92 15.11
CA PHE A 61 -16.94 15.39 15.75
C PHE A 61 -18.12 16.37 15.77
N LYS A 62 -17.87 17.64 16.09
CA LYS A 62 -18.93 18.67 16.09
C LYS A 62 -19.55 18.86 14.70
N MET A 63 -18.71 18.99 13.67
CA MET A 63 -19.17 19.15 12.28
C MET A 63 -19.93 17.90 11.78
N PHE A 64 -19.50 16.71 12.21
CA PHE A 64 -20.20 15.47 11.94
C PHE A 64 -21.60 15.44 12.58
N LEU A 65 -21.75 15.87 13.84
CA LEU A 65 -23.07 15.93 14.49
C LEU A 65 -24.01 16.93 13.80
N ASP A 66 -23.48 18.08 13.40
CA ASP A 66 -24.25 19.11 12.69
C ASP A 66 -24.63 18.64 11.28
N THR A 67 -23.76 17.89 10.61
CA THR A 67 -23.96 17.42 9.23
C THR A 67 -23.46 15.98 9.02
N PRO A 68 -24.22 14.93 9.38
CA PRO A 68 -23.71 13.55 9.35
C PRO A 68 -23.28 13.07 7.95
N PHE A 69 -23.94 13.56 6.90
CA PHE A 69 -23.59 13.23 5.50
C PHE A 69 -22.21 13.78 5.07
N SER A 70 -21.63 14.72 5.81
CA SER A 70 -20.28 15.24 5.60
C SER A 70 -19.23 14.12 5.57
N LEU A 71 -19.46 13.00 6.27
CA LEU A 71 -18.58 11.83 6.25
C LEU A 71 -18.37 11.22 4.85
N LEU A 72 -19.36 11.34 3.97
CA LEU A 72 -19.25 10.85 2.59
C LEU A 72 -18.33 11.73 1.75
N TYR A 73 -18.34 13.04 2.00
CA TYR A 73 -17.66 14.05 1.19
C TYR A 73 -16.25 14.36 1.70
N PHE A 74 -16.08 14.42 3.01
CA PHE A 74 -14.80 14.70 3.62
C PHE A 74 -14.00 13.41 3.85
N ASN A 75 -12.70 13.61 4.00
CA ASN A 75 -11.75 12.55 4.28
C ASN A 75 -10.96 12.91 5.55
N GLY A 76 -10.21 11.94 6.06
CA GLY A 76 -9.46 12.10 7.30
C GLY A 76 -8.24 13.00 7.21
N GLY A 77 -7.91 13.55 6.02
CA GLY A 77 -6.68 14.32 5.83
C GLY A 77 -5.41 13.51 6.16
N THR A 78 -4.35 14.20 6.58
CA THR A 78 -3.10 13.56 6.95
C THR A 78 -3.22 12.78 8.27
N GLU A 79 -3.98 13.29 9.24
CA GLU A 79 -4.19 12.63 10.53
C GLU A 79 -4.90 11.30 10.37
N GLY A 80 -5.90 11.25 9.48
CA GLY A 80 -6.60 10.03 9.12
C GLY A 80 -5.71 9.02 8.41
N GLN A 81 -4.80 9.46 7.54
CA GLN A 81 -3.82 8.57 6.91
C GLN A 81 -2.92 7.95 7.98
N ILE A 82 -2.38 8.75 8.90
CA ILE A 82 -1.55 8.27 10.01
C ILE A 82 -2.29 7.20 10.83
N LEU A 83 -3.54 7.47 11.21
CA LEU A 83 -4.37 6.51 11.94
C LEU A 83 -4.62 5.22 11.14
N ALA A 84 -4.91 5.34 9.85
CA ALA A 84 -5.17 4.19 9.00
C ALA A 84 -3.92 3.31 8.84
N PHE A 85 -2.74 3.92 8.66
CA PHE A 85 -1.47 3.20 8.62
C PHE A 85 -1.16 2.50 9.95
N ALA A 86 -1.35 3.18 11.08
CA ALA A 86 -1.20 2.58 12.41
C ALA A 86 -2.17 1.40 12.60
N GLY A 87 -3.41 1.54 12.13
CA GLY A 87 -4.43 0.50 12.17
C GLY A 87 -4.09 -0.73 11.35
N ILE A 88 -3.61 -0.57 10.11
CA ILE A 88 -3.12 -1.71 9.31
C ILE A 88 -1.92 -2.36 9.99
N ALA A 89 -0.94 -1.58 10.45
CA ALA A 89 0.24 -2.13 11.10
C ALA A 89 -0.12 -2.97 12.33
N ALA A 90 -1.04 -2.47 13.17
CA ALA A 90 -1.56 -3.20 14.32
C ALA A 90 -2.35 -4.47 13.91
N TYR A 91 -3.17 -4.38 12.85
CA TYR A 91 -3.90 -5.52 12.31
C TYR A 91 -2.93 -6.62 11.83
N LEU A 92 -1.94 -6.27 11.01
CA LEU A 92 -0.94 -7.19 10.48
C LEU A 92 -0.10 -7.82 11.61
N PHE A 93 0.29 -7.03 12.60
CA PHE A 93 0.95 -7.53 13.81
C PHE A 93 0.12 -8.60 14.51
N TRP A 94 -1.16 -8.29 14.76
CA TRP A 94 -2.05 -9.16 15.52
C TRP A 94 -2.32 -10.48 14.82
N ILE A 95 -2.59 -10.45 13.50
CA ILE A 95 -2.88 -11.69 12.76
C ILE A 95 -1.66 -12.59 12.65
N ALA A 96 -0.45 -12.06 12.48
CA ALA A 96 0.74 -12.89 12.35
C ALA A 96 1.18 -13.53 13.68
N ARG A 97 0.80 -12.95 14.83
CA ARG A 97 0.98 -13.57 16.16
C ARG A 97 0.01 -14.72 16.44
N LYS A 98 -1.08 -14.87 15.68
CA LYS A 98 -2.00 -16.00 15.87
C LYS A 98 -1.31 -17.29 15.38
N LYS A 99 -1.15 -18.27 16.28
CA LYS A 99 -0.52 -19.58 16.00
C LYS A 99 -1.18 -20.35 14.85
N GLU A 100 -2.46 -20.10 14.59
CA GLU A 100 -3.22 -20.70 13.49
C GLU A 100 -3.26 -19.84 12.22
N SER A 101 -2.51 -18.73 12.18
CA SER A 101 -2.60 -17.83 11.04
C SER A 101 -2.08 -18.52 9.77
N MET A 102 -2.98 -18.69 8.81
CA MET A 102 -2.67 -19.21 7.46
C MET A 102 -1.79 -18.25 6.65
N VAL A 103 -1.38 -17.11 7.23
CA VAL A 103 -0.62 -16.09 6.53
C VAL A 103 0.86 -16.28 6.81
N LYS A 104 1.56 -16.76 5.80
CA LYS A 104 3.02 -16.82 5.88
C LYS A 104 3.54 -15.39 5.85
N VAL A 105 4.35 -15.02 6.84
CA VAL A 105 5.01 -13.71 6.95
C VAL A 105 5.76 -13.34 5.64
N THR A 106 6.16 -14.35 4.87
CA THR A 106 6.76 -14.23 3.55
C THR A 106 5.85 -13.68 2.46
N GLU A 107 4.53 -13.57 2.68
CA GLU A 107 3.55 -13.08 1.69
C GLU A 107 3.29 -11.56 1.82
N TYR A 108 3.43 -10.99 3.01
CA TYR A 108 3.14 -9.56 3.25
C TYR A 108 4.05 -8.65 2.45
N LEU A 109 5.36 -8.91 2.51
CA LEU A 109 6.36 -8.02 1.95
C LEU A 109 6.31 -8.00 0.40
N PRO A 110 6.21 -9.14 -0.31
CA PRO A 110 6.02 -9.10 -1.75
C PRO A 110 4.70 -8.42 -2.19
N ALA A 111 3.61 -8.63 -1.45
CA ALA A 111 2.34 -7.97 -1.74
C ALA A 111 2.42 -6.45 -1.53
N TYR A 112 3.13 -6.00 -0.49
CA TYR A 112 3.42 -4.59 -0.26
C TYR A 112 4.19 -3.99 -1.44
N PHE A 113 5.26 -4.62 -1.91
CA PHE A 113 6.03 -4.11 -3.06
C PHE A 113 5.24 -4.11 -4.35
N LEU A 114 4.42 -5.15 -4.61
CA LEU A 114 3.51 -5.15 -5.76
C LEU A 114 2.57 -3.94 -5.69
N PHE A 115 1.93 -3.72 -4.54
CA PHE A 115 1.05 -2.57 -4.35
C PHE A 115 1.81 -1.25 -4.55
N PHE A 116 2.95 -1.06 -3.88
CA PHE A 116 3.71 0.19 -3.90
C PHE A 116 4.18 0.55 -5.31
N LEU A 117 4.76 -0.41 -6.03
CA LEU A 117 5.27 -0.20 -7.38
C LEU A 117 4.14 0.04 -8.39
N LEU A 118 3.05 -0.72 -8.31
CA LEU A 118 1.89 -0.54 -9.19
C LEU A 118 1.16 0.77 -8.91
N TYR A 119 1.05 1.16 -7.64
CA TYR A 119 0.42 2.42 -7.23
C TYR A 119 1.14 3.60 -7.87
N TRP A 120 2.45 3.71 -7.71
CA TRP A 120 3.21 4.80 -8.32
C TRP A 120 3.23 4.74 -9.84
N THR A 121 3.30 3.54 -10.42
CA THR A 121 3.23 3.39 -11.88
C THR A 121 1.92 3.97 -12.40
N GLY A 122 0.80 3.58 -11.76
CA GLY A 122 -0.53 4.09 -12.10
C GLY A 122 -0.63 5.60 -11.87
N LEU A 123 -0.14 6.09 -10.74
CA LEU A 123 -0.25 7.50 -10.37
C LEU A 123 0.52 8.40 -11.34
N PHE A 124 1.76 8.07 -11.68
CA PHE A 124 2.55 8.81 -12.66
C PHE A 124 1.92 8.73 -14.06
N ALA A 125 1.44 7.55 -14.46
CA ALA A 125 0.78 7.37 -15.77
C ALA A 125 -0.51 8.21 -15.88
N PHE A 126 -1.34 8.21 -14.83
CA PHE A 126 -2.56 9.01 -14.74
C PHE A 126 -2.32 10.50 -14.59
N SER A 127 -1.13 10.88 -14.11
CA SER A 127 -0.67 12.27 -14.01
C SER A 127 -0.01 12.77 -15.30
N GLU A 128 0.00 11.96 -16.36
CA GLU A 128 0.66 12.25 -17.65
C GLU A 128 2.18 12.48 -17.53
N GLU A 129 2.78 12.00 -16.44
CA GLU A 129 4.23 12.08 -16.20
C GLU A 129 4.91 10.84 -16.79
N PHE A 130 5.05 10.80 -18.11
CA PHE A 130 5.47 9.59 -18.82
C PHE A 130 6.89 9.11 -18.49
N ILE A 131 7.82 10.01 -18.19
CA ILE A 131 9.20 9.65 -17.81
C ILE A 131 9.21 8.87 -16.48
N PRO A 132 8.72 9.43 -15.35
CA PRO A 132 8.67 8.67 -14.10
C PRO A 132 7.75 7.46 -14.20
N ALA A 133 6.63 7.53 -14.95
CA ALA A 133 5.79 6.36 -15.19
C ALA A 133 6.56 5.22 -15.89
N GLY A 134 7.42 5.53 -16.86
CA GLY A 134 8.26 4.56 -17.56
C GLY A 134 9.32 3.94 -16.64
N VAL A 135 9.98 4.76 -15.82
CA VAL A 135 10.96 4.28 -14.82
C VAL A 135 10.26 3.36 -13.79
N GLN A 136 9.11 3.78 -13.30
CA GLN A 136 8.34 3.02 -12.31
C GLN A 136 7.78 1.71 -12.88
N ALA A 137 7.29 1.74 -14.13
CA ALA A 137 6.85 0.55 -14.84
C ALA A 137 8.00 -0.45 -15.02
N LEU A 138 9.21 0.02 -15.35
CA LEU A 138 10.39 -0.84 -15.46
C LEU A 138 10.73 -1.48 -14.09
N MET A 139 10.68 -0.71 -13.00
CA MET A 139 10.88 -1.27 -11.65
C MET A 139 9.81 -2.30 -11.28
N ALA A 140 8.54 -2.02 -11.57
CA ALA A 140 7.44 -2.95 -11.37
C ALA A 140 7.62 -4.25 -12.19
N LEU A 141 8.11 -4.14 -13.43
CA LEU A 141 8.43 -5.29 -14.28
C LEU A 141 9.59 -6.11 -13.73
N ILE A 142 10.67 -5.46 -13.29
CA ILE A 142 11.83 -6.14 -12.69
C ILE A 142 11.39 -6.89 -11.43
N PHE A 143 10.62 -6.24 -10.55
CA PHE A 143 10.07 -6.89 -9.36
C PHE A 143 9.11 -8.03 -9.73
N GLY A 144 8.27 -7.83 -10.75
CA GLY A 144 7.38 -8.86 -11.28
C GLY A 144 8.15 -10.10 -11.74
N VAL A 145 9.22 -9.93 -12.52
CA VAL A 145 10.08 -11.04 -12.97
C VAL A 145 10.72 -11.75 -11.77
N PHE A 146 11.26 -10.99 -10.81
CA PHE A 146 11.82 -11.53 -9.57
C PHE A 146 10.78 -12.38 -8.81
N TYR A 147 9.56 -11.86 -8.67
CA TYR A 147 8.43 -12.53 -8.03
C TYR A 147 8.05 -13.82 -8.77
N PHE A 148 7.84 -13.77 -10.09
CA PHE A 148 7.48 -14.96 -10.88
C PHE A 148 8.57 -16.03 -10.93
N LYS A 149 9.85 -15.65 -10.87
CA LYS A 149 10.98 -16.60 -10.75
C LYS A 149 11.07 -17.27 -9.38
N ARG A 150 10.15 -16.96 -8.45
CA ARG A 150 10.13 -17.46 -7.08
C ARG A 150 11.43 -17.20 -6.32
N MET A 151 12.09 -16.09 -6.65
CA MET A 151 13.24 -15.63 -5.88
C MET A 151 12.75 -15.20 -4.49
N GLU A 152 13.44 -15.64 -3.44
CA GLU A 152 13.11 -15.21 -2.09
C GLU A 152 13.50 -13.74 -1.92
N LEU A 153 12.53 -12.92 -1.49
CA LEU A 153 12.79 -11.53 -1.19
C LEU A 153 13.55 -11.44 0.14
N SER A 154 14.87 -11.51 0.06
CA SER A 154 15.77 -11.31 1.19
C SER A 154 15.69 -9.86 1.71
N LYS A 155 16.22 -9.63 2.92
CA LYS A 155 16.24 -8.28 3.53
C LYS A 155 17.01 -7.30 2.65
N GLU A 156 18.12 -7.75 2.07
CA GLU A 156 19.00 -6.96 1.20
C GLU A 156 18.26 -6.52 -0.07
N TYR A 157 17.56 -7.44 -0.74
CA TYR A 157 16.78 -7.10 -1.93
C TYR A 157 15.63 -6.15 -1.62
N ALA A 158 14.95 -6.35 -0.50
CA ALA A 158 13.86 -5.45 -0.12
C ALA A 158 14.36 -4.04 0.24
N ILE A 159 15.48 -3.93 0.96
CA ILE A 159 16.13 -2.64 1.22
C ILE A 159 16.52 -1.99 -0.11
N LEU A 160 17.10 -2.74 -1.05
CA LEU A 160 17.44 -2.22 -2.38
C LEU A 160 16.20 -1.66 -3.10
N PHE A 161 15.09 -2.40 -3.12
CA PHE A 161 13.85 -1.90 -3.74
C PHE A 161 13.30 -0.64 -3.05
N LEU A 162 13.34 -0.57 -1.71
CA LEU A 162 12.94 0.64 -0.99
C LEU A 162 13.87 1.83 -1.30
N MET A 163 15.17 1.60 -1.40
CA MET A 163 16.13 2.67 -1.72
C MET A 163 15.96 3.17 -3.16
N LEU A 164 15.74 2.26 -4.12
CA LEU A 164 15.43 2.63 -5.50
C LEU A 164 14.14 3.44 -5.58
N GLU A 165 13.11 3.03 -4.84
CA GLU A 165 11.85 3.76 -4.78
C GLU A 165 12.03 5.14 -4.15
N ALA A 166 12.79 5.24 -3.06
CA ALA A 166 13.08 6.51 -2.40
C ALA A 166 13.85 7.45 -3.35
N LEU A 167 14.76 6.91 -4.16
CA LEU A 167 15.46 7.67 -5.18
C LEU A 167 14.50 8.18 -6.26
N VAL A 168 13.62 7.34 -6.81
CA VAL A 168 12.62 7.74 -7.82
C VAL A 168 11.71 8.84 -7.25
N LEU A 169 11.17 8.65 -6.05
CA LEU A 169 10.30 9.63 -5.42
C LEU A 169 11.03 10.91 -5.01
N SER A 170 12.34 10.86 -4.75
CA SER A 170 13.14 12.06 -4.53
C SER A 170 13.43 12.83 -5.82
N LEU A 171 13.51 12.16 -6.97
CA LEU A 171 13.82 12.78 -8.25
C LEU A 171 12.58 13.33 -8.95
N PHE A 172 11.45 12.63 -8.84
CA PHE A 172 10.25 12.89 -9.62
C PHE A 172 9.03 13.28 -8.79
N SER A 173 9.10 13.22 -7.46
CA SER A 173 7.99 13.55 -6.57
C SER A 173 8.49 14.25 -5.29
N ASN A 174 7.65 14.32 -4.27
CA ASN A 174 8.01 14.82 -2.95
C ASN A 174 8.17 13.65 -1.97
N LEU A 175 9.37 13.08 -1.87
CA LEU A 175 9.69 12.01 -0.93
C LEU A 175 9.29 12.33 0.53
N LEU A 176 9.40 13.60 0.93
CA LEU A 176 9.14 14.04 2.31
C LEU A 176 7.66 14.36 2.57
N SER A 177 6.76 14.09 1.63
CA SER A 177 5.33 14.18 1.89
C SER A 177 4.92 13.15 2.95
N ALA A 178 3.91 13.48 3.77
CA ALA A 178 3.44 12.59 4.82
C ALA A 178 2.99 11.22 4.26
N GLU A 179 2.31 11.22 3.11
CA GLU A 179 1.85 10.02 2.41
C GLU A 179 3.02 9.09 2.04
N ASN A 180 4.10 9.67 1.52
CA ASN A 180 5.27 8.93 1.08
C ASN A 180 6.04 8.38 2.27
N LEU A 181 6.22 9.19 3.32
CA LEU A 181 6.85 8.75 4.55
C LEU A 181 6.07 7.61 5.22
N LEU A 182 4.73 7.65 5.20
CA LEU A 182 3.89 6.59 5.78
C LEU A 182 3.99 5.28 5.00
N ILE A 183 3.98 5.31 3.66
CA ILE A 183 4.14 4.08 2.88
C ILE A 183 5.53 3.48 3.08
N PHE A 184 6.60 4.30 3.11
CA PHE A 184 7.94 3.83 3.47
C PHE A 184 8.02 3.26 4.88
N ALA A 185 7.39 3.93 5.86
CA ALA A 185 7.35 3.45 7.24
C ALA A 185 6.67 2.08 7.33
N LEU A 186 5.61 1.85 6.57
CA LEU A 186 4.96 0.54 6.48
C LEU A 186 5.92 -0.51 5.88
N GLY A 187 6.65 -0.18 4.81
CA GLY A 187 7.65 -1.08 4.23
C GLY A 187 8.76 -1.46 5.22
N ILE A 188 9.31 -0.47 5.93
CA ILE A 188 10.32 -0.69 6.98
C ILE A 188 9.75 -1.54 8.12
N TYR A 189 8.54 -1.22 8.57
CA TYR A 189 7.84 -1.98 9.60
C TYR A 189 7.69 -3.46 9.21
N LEU A 190 7.25 -3.75 7.98
CA LEU A 190 7.11 -5.12 7.48
C LEU A 190 8.45 -5.85 7.39
N LEU A 191 9.53 -5.15 7.04
CA LEU A 191 10.88 -5.71 7.02
C LEU A 191 11.38 -6.11 8.40
N VAL A 192 11.23 -5.22 9.38
CA VAL A 192 11.60 -5.50 10.78
C VAL A 192 10.76 -6.66 11.30
N PHE A 193 9.46 -6.63 11.02
CA PHE A 193 8.52 -7.67 11.46
C PHE A 193 8.83 -9.05 10.87
N GLN A 194 9.26 -9.13 9.61
CA GLN A 194 9.75 -10.37 9.01
C GLN A 194 11.01 -10.89 9.71
N GLY A 195 11.88 -10.00 10.19
CA GLY A 195 13.05 -10.35 10.98
C GLY A 195 12.69 -11.02 12.31
N LEU A 196 11.80 -10.41 13.09
CA LEU A 196 11.39 -10.89 14.41
C LEU A 196 10.76 -12.28 14.37
N ASN A 197 9.90 -12.56 13.39
CA ASN A 197 9.26 -13.87 13.26
C ASN A 197 10.23 -14.99 12.86
N LYS A 198 11.34 -14.68 12.17
CA LYS A 198 12.36 -15.70 11.86
C LYS A 198 13.13 -16.13 13.11
N GLU A 199 13.38 -15.20 14.03
CA GLU A 199 14.08 -15.47 15.29
C GLU A 199 13.20 -16.26 16.27
N GLU A 200 11.90 -15.94 16.38
CA GLU A 200 10.96 -16.69 17.24
C GLU A 200 10.71 -18.14 16.78
N LEU A 201 10.93 -18.47 15.50
CA LEU A 201 10.79 -19.84 14.97
C LEU A 201 12.05 -20.69 15.17
N GLN A 202 13.17 -20.09 15.59
CA GLN A 202 14.44 -20.78 15.85
C GLN A 202 14.66 -21.13 17.34
N HIS A 203 13.73 -20.73 18.22
CA HIS A 203 13.70 -21.01 19.65
C HIS A 203 12.46 -21.82 20.04
#